data_AF-A0A3B8J1S8-F1
#
_entry.id   AF-A0A3B8J1S8-F1
#
_cell.length_a   1.000
_cell.length_b   1.000
_cell.length_c   1.000
_cell.angle_alpha   90.00
_cell.angle_beta   90.00
_cell.angle_gamma   90.00
#
_symmetry.space_group_name_H-M   'P 1'
#
loop_
_entity.id
_entity.type
_entity.pdbx_description
1 polymer ?
#
loop_
_entity_poly.entity_id
_entity_poly.type
_entity_poly.pdbx_seq_one_letter_code
_entity_poly.pdbx_strand_id
1 'polypeptide(L)'
;AHRMLGDLYERTKQTEFALAEYRHAIRLYTLQTDSSGLADLFNSLGHFYEKETQYDSALYYQGRALALQHKAQNITGLAATHDDVGSIFEDLEQFDTALYHFRQARFFNQQARYWEGAIINLNNLGDVYRKTGRPAEGLAYTLRALEEARTHGLKYQLRSAYRDLAKSHFEQADYATAYAYQDSAYNLNAEIYSGEIAQQIGQTQALYEVGQKEQQIALLEKDQALSLTRQRALLGGAIALALVGGLVVMQFRSRSRKSRQLYMTERELREAEKANTELREEQLQQELDAKSKSLTTSALHIIQKNEFLEDLRQELKQIRKGEPEEMAKKLKGLSKSIDFNFNLDKDWSEFETVFQQVHQAFFDALNRQYPDLSATEVRLCAMIRLNLNSKDISSIMGIAQDSLRIARYRLRKKMGLEKGANLYAYIQTLE
;
A
#
# COMPACT_ATOMS: atom_id res chain seq x y z
N ALA A 1 50.03 22.68 6.92
CA ALA A 1 49.49 22.22 5.62
C ALA A 1 50.22 22.89 4.45
N HIS A 2 50.06 24.19 4.23
CA HIS A 2 50.69 24.89 3.08
C HIS A 2 52.22 24.75 3.01
N ARG A 3 52.97 24.88 4.12
CA ARG A 3 54.43 24.61 4.12
C ARG A 3 54.75 23.21 3.63
N MET A 4 54.13 22.19 4.22
CA MET A 4 54.34 20.79 3.85
C MET A 4 53.94 20.48 2.39
N LEU A 5 52.90 21.14 1.87
CA LEU A 5 52.53 21.06 0.45
C LEU A 5 53.61 21.70 -0.43
N GLY A 6 54.16 22.83 0.00
CA GLY A 6 55.31 23.46 -0.64
C GLY A 6 56.51 22.50 -0.72
N ASP A 7 56.90 21.92 0.41
CA ASP A 7 58.01 20.95 0.51
C ASP A 7 57.75 19.72 -0.40
N LEU A 8 56.50 19.28 -0.50
CA LEU A 8 56.09 18.16 -1.37
C LEU A 8 56.17 18.52 -2.86
N TYR A 9 55.68 19.71 -3.24
CA TYR A 9 55.75 20.19 -4.61
C TYR A 9 57.21 20.39 -5.04
N GLU A 10 58.07 20.88 -4.15
CA GLU A 10 59.52 20.96 -4.39
C GLU A 10 60.12 19.57 -4.66
N ARG A 11 59.85 18.57 -3.81
CA ARG A 11 60.34 17.18 -4.01
C ARG A 11 59.87 16.57 -5.33
N THR A 12 58.72 17.00 -5.84
CA THR A 12 58.16 16.55 -7.12
C THR A 12 58.51 17.49 -8.29
N LYS A 13 59.42 18.44 -8.10
CA LYS A 13 59.91 19.41 -9.10
C LYS A 13 58.82 20.32 -9.69
N GLN A 14 57.79 20.61 -8.89
CA GLN A 14 56.68 21.49 -9.22
C GLN A 14 56.91 22.89 -8.63
N THR A 15 57.94 23.58 -9.14
CA THR A 15 58.50 24.83 -8.59
C THR A 15 57.47 25.95 -8.41
N GLU A 16 56.59 26.16 -9.39
CA GLU A 16 55.58 27.22 -9.34
C GLU A 16 54.54 27.00 -8.22
N PHE A 17 54.06 25.76 -8.09
CA PHE A 17 53.13 25.35 -7.04
C PHE A 17 53.79 25.43 -5.66
N ALA A 18 55.04 25.02 -5.53
CA ALA A 18 55.79 25.13 -4.29
C ALA A 18 55.86 26.59 -3.80
N LEU A 19 56.26 27.52 -4.66
CA LEU A 19 56.33 28.94 -4.33
C LEU A 19 54.96 29.55 -4.02
N ALA A 20 53.90 29.11 -4.71
CA ALA A 20 52.53 29.55 -4.40
C ALA A 20 52.15 29.14 -2.97
N GLU A 21 52.34 27.87 -2.61
CA GLU A 21 52.06 27.33 -1.30
C GLU A 21 52.90 27.99 -0.19
N TYR A 22 54.19 28.22 -0.43
CA TYR A 22 55.05 28.96 0.49
C TYR A 22 54.54 30.40 0.71
N ARG A 23 54.10 31.11 -0.32
CA ARG A 23 53.49 32.45 -0.18
C ARG A 23 52.21 32.42 0.66
N HIS A 24 51.37 31.39 0.49
CA HIS A 24 50.19 31.19 1.35
C HIS A 24 50.61 30.95 2.82
N ALA A 25 51.60 30.10 3.05
CA ALA A 25 52.12 29.82 4.37
C ALA A 25 52.70 31.07 5.07
N ILE A 26 53.46 31.92 4.35
CA ILE A 26 54.00 33.17 4.90
C ILE A 26 52.86 34.06 5.41
N ARG A 27 51.82 34.26 4.60
CA ARG A 27 50.68 35.12 4.98
C ARG A 27 50.00 34.60 6.24
N LEU A 28 49.74 33.29 6.31
CA LEU A 28 49.06 32.68 7.44
C LEU A 28 49.88 32.77 8.73
N TYR A 29 51.15 32.38 8.70
CA TYR A 29 52.00 32.46 9.88
C TYR A 29 52.22 33.91 10.33
N THR A 30 52.29 34.87 9.40
CA THR A 30 52.36 36.31 9.73
C THR A 30 51.09 36.79 10.43
N LEU A 31 49.90 36.44 9.91
CA LEU A 31 48.62 36.81 10.51
C LEU A 31 48.42 36.20 11.89
N GLN A 32 48.93 35.00 12.11
CA GLN A 32 48.85 34.27 13.38
C GLN A 32 49.97 34.64 14.36
N THR A 33 50.86 35.57 13.97
CA THR A 33 52.07 35.95 14.72
C THR A 33 52.95 34.74 15.13
N ASP A 34 52.88 33.65 14.36
CA ASP A 34 53.63 32.43 14.58
C ASP A 34 55.06 32.57 14.06
N SER A 35 55.93 33.04 14.95
CA SER A 35 57.35 33.23 14.63
C SER A 35 58.11 31.92 14.43
N SER A 36 57.64 30.81 15.02
CA SER A 36 58.27 29.50 14.86
C SER A 36 57.94 28.92 13.49
N GLY A 37 56.65 28.95 13.10
CA GLY A 37 56.22 28.53 11.77
C GLY A 37 56.84 29.35 10.65
N LEU A 38 57.02 30.67 10.86
CA LEU A 38 57.78 31.52 9.93
C LEU A 38 59.26 31.12 9.82
N ALA A 39 59.91 30.79 10.94
CA ALA A 39 61.31 30.37 10.93
C ALA A 39 61.50 29.07 10.12
N ASP A 40 60.68 28.05 10.37
CA ASP A 40 60.71 26.78 9.65
C ASP A 40 60.43 26.97 8.14
N LEU A 41 59.49 27.85 7.81
CA LEU A 41 59.16 28.18 6.43
C LEU A 41 60.30 28.90 5.71
N PHE A 42 60.97 29.84 6.39
CA PHE A 42 62.15 30.49 5.81
C PHE A 42 63.32 29.54 5.64
N ASN A 43 63.50 28.56 6.54
CA ASN A 43 64.48 27.50 6.34
C ASN A 43 64.15 26.66 5.09
N SER A 44 62.88 26.30 4.92
CA SER A 44 62.40 25.54 3.74
C SER A 44 62.60 26.33 2.43
N LEU A 45 62.31 27.63 2.44
CA LEU A 45 62.59 28.52 1.32
C LEU A 45 64.09 28.68 1.05
N GLY A 46 64.91 28.74 2.10
CA GLY A 46 66.37 28.78 2.00
C GLY A 46 66.91 27.56 1.24
N HIS A 47 66.54 26.36 1.68
CA HIS A 47 66.86 25.10 1.01
C HIS A 47 66.34 25.06 -0.44
N PHE A 48 65.10 25.47 -0.67
CA PHE A 48 64.52 25.54 -2.01
C PHE A 48 65.39 26.38 -2.96
N TYR A 49 65.77 27.60 -2.55
CA TYR A 49 66.58 28.48 -3.41
C TYR A 49 68.02 28.00 -3.55
N GLU A 50 68.59 27.31 -2.56
CA GLU A 50 69.89 26.64 -2.68
C GLU A 50 69.84 25.57 -3.78
N LYS A 51 68.81 24.71 -3.81
CA LYS A 51 68.64 23.69 -4.87
C LYS A 51 68.45 24.29 -6.26
N GLU A 52 67.83 25.46 -6.35
CA GLU A 52 67.72 26.24 -7.59
C GLU A 52 68.99 27.05 -7.89
N THR A 53 70.07 26.88 -7.13
CA THR A 53 71.37 27.58 -7.26
C THR A 53 71.29 29.10 -7.12
N GLN A 54 70.21 29.61 -6.50
CA GLN A 54 69.98 31.03 -6.23
C GLN A 54 70.48 31.39 -4.83
N TYR A 55 71.79 31.35 -4.65
CA TYR A 55 72.43 31.45 -3.33
C TYR A 55 72.13 32.75 -2.59
N ASP A 56 71.99 33.89 -3.28
CA ASP A 56 71.61 35.17 -2.63
C ASP A 56 70.23 35.09 -1.96
N SER A 57 69.26 34.48 -2.64
CA SER A 57 67.92 34.28 -2.09
C SER A 57 67.94 33.24 -0.97
N ALA A 58 68.72 32.16 -1.14
CA ALA A 58 68.90 31.14 -0.12
C ALA A 58 69.43 31.75 1.18
N LEU A 59 70.55 32.49 1.12
CA LEU A 59 71.14 33.19 2.26
C LEU A 59 70.21 34.24 2.86
N TYR A 60 69.43 34.96 2.04
CA TYR A 60 68.42 35.90 2.53
C TYR A 60 67.39 35.20 3.43
N TYR A 61 66.79 34.11 2.96
CA TYR A 61 65.78 33.39 3.74
C TYR A 61 66.39 32.66 4.94
N GLN A 62 67.58 32.06 4.78
CA GLN A 62 68.29 31.44 5.91
C GLN A 62 68.66 32.45 6.99
N GLY A 63 69.09 33.67 6.63
CA GLY A 63 69.35 34.75 7.59
C GLY A 63 68.10 35.17 8.36
N ARG A 64 66.92 35.18 7.70
CA ARG A 64 65.64 35.43 8.37
C ARG A 64 65.23 34.30 9.30
N ALA A 65 65.43 33.04 8.91
CA ALA A 65 65.20 31.88 9.76
C ALA A 65 66.08 31.95 11.01
N LEU A 66 67.38 32.17 10.83
CA LEU A 66 68.37 32.24 11.90
C LEU A 66 68.03 33.32 12.93
N ALA A 67 67.63 34.52 12.49
CA ALA A 67 67.24 35.61 13.37
C ALA A 67 66.01 35.25 14.24
N LEU A 68 65.01 34.59 13.64
CA LEU A 68 63.82 34.15 14.38
C LEU A 68 64.14 33.01 15.36
N GLN A 69 64.98 32.06 14.96
CA GLN A 69 65.40 30.94 15.82
C GLN A 69 66.22 31.42 17.01
N HIS A 70 67.11 32.40 16.82
CA HIS A 70 67.83 33.03 17.93
C HIS A 70 66.87 33.70 18.92
N LYS A 71 65.91 34.47 18.42
CA LYS A 71 64.88 35.12 19.26
C LYS A 71 64.05 34.08 20.02
N ALA A 72 63.74 32.96 19.39
CA ALA A 72 62.99 31.86 19.97
C ALA A 72 63.83 30.92 20.86
N GLN A 73 65.16 31.09 20.89
CA GLN A 73 66.11 30.17 21.53
C GLN A 73 65.94 28.70 21.07
N ASN A 74 65.53 28.51 19.82
CA ASN A 74 65.29 27.18 19.25
C ASN A 74 66.61 26.57 18.79
N ILE A 75 67.27 25.81 19.67
CA ILE A 75 68.58 25.20 19.40
C ILE A 75 68.56 24.22 18.21
N THR A 76 67.47 23.48 18.01
CA THR A 76 67.34 22.54 16.89
C THR A 76 67.22 23.31 15.57
N GLY A 77 66.44 24.39 15.56
CA GLY A 77 66.34 25.29 14.41
C GLY A 77 67.69 25.94 14.09
N LEU A 78 68.38 26.48 15.11
CA LEU A 78 69.71 27.07 14.95
C LEU A 78 70.71 26.08 14.35
N ALA A 79 70.66 24.82 14.77
CA ALA A 79 71.52 23.78 14.22
C ALA A 79 71.23 23.53 12.74
N ALA A 80 69.96 23.38 12.37
CA ALA A 80 69.54 23.14 10.99
C ALA A 80 69.91 24.32 10.07
N THR A 81 69.60 25.55 10.47
CA THR A 81 69.91 26.73 9.65
C THR A 81 71.42 26.98 9.53
N HIS A 82 72.21 26.69 10.57
CA HIS A 82 73.66 26.74 10.42
C HIS A 82 74.21 25.66 9.49
N ASP A 83 73.62 24.46 9.47
CA ASP A 83 74.04 23.41 8.52
C ASP A 83 73.74 23.84 7.08
N ASP A 84 72.53 24.34 6.83
CA ASP A 84 72.13 24.81 5.49
C ASP A 84 72.99 26.01 5.03
N VAL A 85 73.28 26.98 5.91
CA VAL A 85 74.17 28.09 5.57
C VAL A 85 75.60 27.60 5.30
N GLY A 86 76.06 26.59 6.06
CA GLY A 86 77.35 25.95 5.81
C GLY A 86 77.41 25.31 4.43
N SER A 87 76.37 24.58 4.03
CA SER A 87 76.20 23.96 2.71
C SER A 87 76.26 24.99 1.58
N ILE A 88 75.51 26.10 1.71
CA ILE A 88 75.54 27.18 0.72
C ILE A 88 76.94 27.77 0.55
N PHE A 89 77.66 28.03 1.65
CA PHE A 89 79.02 28.55 1.57
C PHE A 89 80.03 27.52 1.05
N GLU A 90 79.80 26.23 1.27
CA GLU A 90 80.59 25.17 0.67
C GLU A 90 80.40 25.11 -0.86
N ASP A 91 79.16 25.23 -1.36
CA ASP A 91 78.85 25.31 -2.79
C ASP A 91 79.43 26.56 -3.46
N LEU A 92 79.54 27.67 -2.70
CA LEU A 92 80.23 28.89 -3.11
C LEU A 92 81.76 28.82 -2.98
N GLU A 93 82.32 27.67 -2.58
CA GLU A 93 83.75 27.44 -2.32
C GLU A 93 84.35 28.38 -1.24
N GLN A 94 83.51 28.98 -0.39
CA GLN A 94 83.91 29.81 0.75
C GLN A 94 84.11 28.94 2.00
N PHE A 95 85.13 28.09 1.93
CA PHE A 95 85.33 26.98 2.87
C PHE A 95 85.53 27.42 4.33
N ASP A 96 86.17 28.56 4.61
CA ASP A 96 86.35 29.04 5.99
C ASP A 96 85.00 29.39 6.66
N THR A 97 84.10 30.02 5.90
CA THR A 97 82.75 30.36 6.34
C THR A 97 81.90 29.10 6.50
N ALA A 98 82.01 28.14 5.57
CA ALA A 98 81.36 26.84 5.69
C ALA A 98 81.80 26.09 6.96
N LEU A 99 83.12 26.02 7.23
CA LEU A 99 83.67 25.40 8.44
C LEU A 99 83.13 26.06 9.72
N TYR A 100 83.02 27.39 9.74
CA TYR A 100 82.43 28.11 10.89
C TYR A 100 80.99 27.64 11.14
N HIS A 101 80.17 27.62 10.09
CA HIS A 101 78.77 27.27 10.20
C HIS A 101 78.54 25.79 10.53
N PHE A 102 79.27 24.86 9.93
CA PHE A 102 79.20 23.45 10.31
C PHE A 102 79.64 23.19 11.77
N ARG A 103 80.60 23.95 12.31
CA ARG A 103 80.96 23.88 13.74
C ARG A 103 79.84 24.38 14.65
N GLN A 104 79.18 25.48 14.28
CA GLN A 104 78.02 25.98 15.02
C GLN A 104 76.85 24.98 14.98
N ALA A 105 76.55 24.44 13.79
CA ALA A 105 75.52 23.41 13.61
C ALA A 105 75.79 22.20 14.52
N ARG A 106 77.04 21.69 14.53
CA ARG A 106 77.43 20.59 15.40
C ARG A 106 77.26 20.94 16.89
N PHE A 107 77.71 22.12 17.30
CA PHE A 107 77.59 22.58 18.69
C PHE A 107 76.13 22.58 19.16
N PHE A 108 75.21 23.12 18.35
CA PHE A 108 73.79 23.11 18.68
C PHE A 108 73.17 21.71 18.63
N ASN A 109 73.53 20.88 17.65
CA ASN A 109 73.06 19.49 17.56
C ASN A 109 73.51 18.65 18.78
N GLN A 110 74.73 18.85 19.27
CA GLN A 110 75.21 18.20 20.49
C GLN A 110 74.44 18.66 21.73
N GLN A 111 74.15 19.95 21.86
CA GLN A 111 73.31 20.47 22.95
C GLN A 111 71.88 19.91 22.89
N ALA A 112 71.32 19.81 21.68
CA ALA A 112 70.01 19.22 21.43
C ALA A 112 69.98 17.69 21.59
N ARG A 113 71.14 17.04 21.79
CA ARG A 113 71.33 15.58 21.78
C ARG A 113 70.82 14.94 20.48
N TYR A 114 70.85 15.69 19.38
CA TYR A 114 70.49 15.21 18.05
C TYR A 114 71.75 14.66 17.36
N TRP A 115 72.08 13.41 17.69
CA TRP A 115 73.32 12.76 17.26
C TRP A 115 73.42 12.61 15.74
N GLU A 116 72.30 12.35 15.07
CA GLU A 116 72.24 12.27 13.61
C GLU A 116 72.75 13.56 12.95
N GLY A 117 72.21 14.72 13.34
CA GLY A 117 72.67 16.01 12.83
C GLY A 117 74.13 16.28 13.17
N ALA A 118 74.55 16.01 14.42
CA ALA A 118 75.93 16.22 14.85
C ALA A 118 76.96 15.40 14.04
N ILE A 119 76.59 14.19 13.62
CA ILE A 119 77.41 13.30 12.79
C ILE A 119 77.44 13.77 11.33
N ILE A 120 76.30 14.23 10.80
CA ILE A 120 76.25 14.87 9.47
C ILE A 120 77.23 16.04 9.42
N ASN A 121 77.21 16.92 10.44
CA ASN A 121 78.14 18.04 10.49
C ASN A 121 79.62 17.61 10.59
N LEU A 122 79.93 16.47 11.22
CA LEU A 122 81.31 15.93 11.19
C LEU A 122 81.73 15.52 9.79
N ASN A 123 80.85 14.83 9.05
CA ASN A 123 81.12 14.47 7.66
C ASN A 123 81.29 15.71 6.79
N ASN A 124 80.42 16.72 6.94
CA ASN A 124 80.54 17.99 6.21
C ASN A 124 81.87 18.70 6.51
N LEU A 125 82.29 18.75 7.79
CA LEU A 125 83.63 19.25 8.15
C LEU A 125 84.74 18.42 7.47
N GLY A 126 84.61 17.10 7.47
CA GLY A 126 85.53 16.20 6.79
C GLY A 126 85.65 16.48 5.29
N ASP A 127 84.51 16.69 4.62
CA ASP A 127 84.44 16.97 3.19
C ASP A 127 85.09 18.31 2.83
N VAL A 128 84.84 19.36 3.62
CA VAL A 128 85.46 20.68 3.42
C VAL A 128 86.98 20.62 3.61
N TYR A 129 87.49 19.91 4.63
CA TYR A 129 88.93 19.73 4.79
C TYR A 129 89.58 18.93 3.65
N ARG A 130 88.87 17.93 3.13
CA ARG A 130 89.30 17.17 1.94
C ARG A 130 89.38 18.06 0.70
N LYS A 131 88.35 18.87 0.44
CA LYS A 131 88.28 19.83 -0.69
C LYS A 131 89.35 20.93 -0.63
N THR A 132 89.78 21.32 0.58
CA THR A 132 90.79 22.37 0.80
C THR A 132 92.23 21.87 0.82
N GLY A 133 92.49 20.64 0.35
CA GLY A 133 93.84 20.09 0.29
C GLY A 133 94.41 19.66 1.65
N ARG A 134 93.53 19.45 2.65
CA ARG A 134 93.87 18.99 4.00
C ARG A 134 93.26 17.61 4.29
N PRO A 135 93.54 16.59 3.45
CA PRO A 135 92.83 15.31 3.49
C PRO A 135 93.05 14.51 4.78
N ALA A 136 94.20 14.66 5.45
CA ALA A 136 94.46 13.99 6.73
C ALA A 136 93.51 14.47 7.84
N GLU A 137 93.21 15.77 7.88
CA GLU A 137 92.25 16.33 8.82
C GLU A 137 90.83 15.93 8.44
N GLY A 138 90.51 15.97 7.14
CA GLY A 138 89.23 15.50 6.62
C GLY A 138 88.94 14.05 7.06
N LEU A 139 89.93 13.17 6.86
CA LEU A 139 89.85 11.77 7.26
C LEU A 139 89.61 11.61 8.77
N ALA A 140 90.27 12.41 9.60
CA ALA A 140 90.06 12.37 11.06
C ALA A 140 88.62 12.73 11.46
N TYR A 141 88.00 13.70 10.78
CA TYR A 141 86.59 14.04 11.00
C TYR A 141 85.64 12.94 10.54
N THR A 142 85.84 12.38 9.34
CA THR A 142 85.00 11.30 8.81
C THR A 142 85.13 10.00 9.61
N LEU A 143 86.34 9.65 10.09
CA LEU A 143 86.54 8.50 10.99
C LEU A 143 85.81 8.67 12.33
N ARG A 144 85.76 9.88 12.87
CA ARG A 144 84.97 10.18 14.07
C ARG A 144 83.47 10.05 13.79
N ALA A 145 83.01 10.53 12.63
CA ALA A 145 81.62 10.38 12.22
C ALA A 145 81.22 8.91 12.08
N LEU A 146 82.11 8.08 11.52
CA LEU A 146 81.94 6.63 11.42
C LEU A 146 81.74 5.98 12.80
N GLU A 147 82.61 6.32 13.76
CA GLU A 147 82.58 5.75 15.12
C GLU A 147 81.36 6.24 15.92
N GLU A 148 81.02 7.53 15.82
CA GLU A 148 79.81 8.08 16.45
C GLU A 148 78.55 7.43 15.84
N ALA A 149 78.48 7.27 14.52
CA ALA A 149 77.36 6.59 13.86
C ALA A 149 77.22 5.13 14.29
N ARG A 150 78.33 4.41 14.41
CA ARG A 150 78.36 3.03 14.91
C ARG A 150 77.87 2.95 16.36
N THR A 151 78.36 3.85 17.22
CA THR A 151 78.00 3.90 18.65
C THR A 151 76.50 4.16 18.85
N HIS A 152 75.92 5.04 18.02
CA HIS A 152 74.50 5.38 18.10
C HIS A 152 73.59 4.47 17.26
N GLY A 153 74.14 3.47 16.55
CA GLY A 153 73.36 2.57 15.70
C GLY A 153 72.72 3.23 14.46
N LEU A 154 73.28 4.36 14.01
CA LEU A 154 72.74 5.17 12.92
C LEU A 154 73.25 4.68 11.56
N LYS A 155 72.56 3.68 10.99
CA LYS A 155 73.00 2.97 9.76
C LYS A 155 73.16 3.90 8.54
N TYR A 156 72.29 4.90 8.38
CA TYR A 156 72.37 5.85 7.27
C TYR A 156 73.64 6.70 7.31
N GLN A 157 73.95 7.24 8.48
CA GLN A 157 75.15 8.04 8.72
C GLN A 157 76.40 7.17 8.66
N LEU A 158 76.35 5.93 9.17
CA LEU A 158 77.43 4.96 9.06
C LEU A 158 77.77 4.65 7.60
N ARG A 159 76.75 4.44 6.76
CA ARG A 159 76.90 4.26 5.31
C ARG A 159 77.50 5.51 4.65
N SER A 160 77.03 6.70 5.02
CA SER A 160 77.57 7.96 4.49
C SER A 160 79.07 8.10 4.80
N ALA A 161 79.45 7.87 6.06
CA ALA A 161 80.85 7.93 6.46
C ALA A 161 81.72 6.90 5.70
N TYR A 162 81.23 5.67 5.46
CA TYR A 162 81.95 4.72 4.60
C TYR A 162 82.16 5.26 3.17
N ARG A 163 81.16 5.90 2.56
CA ARG A 163 81.30 6.50 1.22
C ARG A 163 82.31 7.64 1.20
N ASP A 164 82.31 8.48 2.23
CA ASP A 164 83.23 9.62 2.32
C ASP A 164 84.67 9.17 2.57
N LEU A 165 84.87 8.11 3.38
CA LEU A 165 86.17 7.46 3.54
C LEU A 165 86.64 6.82 2.24
N ALA A 166 85.76 6.10 1.53
CA ALA A 166 86.10 5.52 0.23
C ALA A 166 86.56 6.59 -0.76
N LYS A 167 85.83 7.70 -0.86
CA LYS A 167 86.20 8.85 -1.69
C LYS A 167 87.55 9.45 -1.29
N SER A 168 87.77 9.65 0.02
CA SER A 168 89.01 10.22 0.55
C SER A 168 90.23 9.36 0.22
N HIS A 169 90.14 8.04 0.40
CA HIS A 169 91.23 7.11 0.06
C HIS A 169 91.44 6.99 -1.45
N PHE A 170 90.36 7.05 -2.24
CA PHE A 170 90.45 7.04 -3.71
C PHE A 170 91.25 8.24 -4.23
N GLU A 171 90.98 9.44 -3.72
CA GLU A 171 91.69 10.68 -4.08
C GLU A 171 93.17 10.66 -3.66
N GLN A 172 93.50 9.89 -2.62
CA GLN A 172 94.89 9.65 -2.18
C GLN A 172 95.59 8.51 -2.95
N ALA A 173 94.93 7.93 -3.97
CA ALA A 173 95.37 6.75 -4.72
C ALA A 173 95.54 5.46 -3.90
N ASP A 174 94.96 5.40 -2.70
CA ASP A 174 94.84 4.17 -1.89
C ASP A 174 93.58 3.39 -2.29
N TYR A 175 93.63 2.80 -3.49
CA TYR A 175 92.48 2.13 -4.09
C TYR A 175 92.02 0.89 -3.32
N ALA A 176 92.92 0.22 -2.60
CA ALA A 176 92.58 -0.98 -1.83
C ALA A 176 91.68 -0.62 -0.64
N THR A 177 92.07 0.40 0.15
CA THR A 177 91.26 0.88 1.27
C THR A 177 89.97 1.54 0.78
N ALA A 178 90.05 2.29 -0.32
CA ALA A 178 88.86 2.88 -0.95
C ALA A 178 87.83 1.82 -1.33
N TYR A 179 88.27 0.72 -1.96
CA TYR A 179 87.39 -0.39 -2.32
C TYR A 179 86.78 -1.06 -1.08
N ALA A 180 87.56 -1.30 -0.02
CA ALA A 180 87.06 -1.92 1.20
C ALA A 180 85.95 -1.08 1.87
N TYR A 181 86.11 0.25 1.93
CA TYR A 181 85.08 1.13 2.44
C TYR A 181 83.87 1.23 1.50
N GLN A 182 84.09 1.23 0.18
CA GLN A 182 83.01 1.21 -0.80
C GLN A 182 82.18 -0.09 -0.70
N ASP A 183 82.82 -1.24 -0.50
CA ASP A 183 82.16 -2.53 -0.28
C ASP A 183 81.36 -2.51 1.04
N SER A 184 81.93 -1.95 2.11
CA SER A 184 81.22 -1.76 3.38
C SER A 184 79.97 -0.88 3.23
N ALA A 185 80.07 0.21 2.45
CA ALA A 185 78.92 1.06 2.14
C ALA A 185 77.86 0.32 1.30
N TYR A 186 78.28 -0.49 0.32
CA TYR A 186 77.39 -1.27 -0.53
C TYR A 186 76.62 -2.33 0.26
N ASN A 187 77.32 -3.11 1.08
CA ASN A 187 76.71 -4.16 1.91
C ASN A 187 75.71 -3.58 2.91
N LEU A 188 76.07 -2.47 3.56
CA LEU A 188 75.17 -1.77 4.47
C LEU A 188 73.96 -1.16 3.73
N ASN A 189 74.15 -0.67 2.51
CA ASN A 189 73.05 -0.19 1.68
C ASN A 189 72.07 -1.32 1.32
N ALA A 190 72.58 -2.50 0.95
CA ALA A 190 71.75 -3.67 0.67
C ALA A 190 70.93 -4.10 1.90
N GLU A 191 71.53 -4.06 3.09
CA GLU A 191 70.83 -4.33 4.35
C GLU A 191 69.70 -3.32 4.58
N ILE A 192 69.98 -2.02 4.48
CA ILE A 192 68.98 -0.94 4.64
C ILE A 192 67.81 -1.14 3.66
N TYR A 193 68.09 -1.30 2.36
CA TYR A 193 67.06 -1.46 1.33
C TYR A 193 66.25 -2.75 1.49
N SER A 194 66.88 -3.86 1.89
CA SER A 194 66.17 -5.12 2.11
C SER A 194 65.13 -5.01 3.24
N GLY A 195 65.44 -4.24 4.29
CA GLY A 195 64.52 -3.95 5.38
C GLY A 195 63.34 -3.07 4.95
N GLU A 196 63.61 -2.00 4.20
CA GLU A 196 62.57 -1.08 3.72
C GLU A 196 61.60 -1.75 2.75
N ILE A 197 62.13 -2.52 1.79
CA ILE A 197 61.30 -3.27 0.85
C ILE A 197 60.42 -4.28 1.59
N ALA A 198 60.98 -5.02 2.56
CA ALA A 198 60.20 -5.97 3.36
C ALA A 198 59.09 -5.27 4.15
N GLN A 199 59.36 -4.11 4.76
CA GLN A 199 58.37 -3.32 5.47
C GLN A 199 57.28 -2.79 4.53
N GLN A 200 57.65 -2.28 3.36
CA GLN A 200 56.71 -1.76 2.38
C GLN A 200 55.82 -2.86 1.80
N ILE A 201 56.37 -4.06 1.56
CA ILE A 201 55.59 -5.25 1.19
C ILE A 201 54.60 -5.59 2.30
N GLY A 202 55.04 -5.65 3.56
CA GLY A 202 54.17 -5.93 4.71
C GLY A 202 53.02 -4.92 4.84
N GLN A 203 53.32 -3.62 4.69
CA GLN A 203 52.31 -2.56 4.70
C GLN A 203 51.32 -2.69 3.53
N THR A 204 51.83 -2.94 2.32
CA THR A 204 50.98 -3.12 1.13
C THR A 204 50.07 -4.34 1.27
N GLN A 205 50.59 -5.44 1.82
CA GLN A 205 49.83 -6.66 2.05
C GLN A 205 48.76 -6.48 3.13
N ALA A 206 49.08 -5.77 4.22
CA ALA A 206 48.10 -5.42 5.25
C ALA A 206 46.98 -4.53 4.68
N LEU A 207 47.32 -3.51 3.89
CA LEU A 207 46.33 -2.66 3.22
C LEU A 207 45.45 -3.45 2.25
N TYR A 208 46.04 -4.39 1.51
CA TYR A 208 45.31 -5.27 0.61
C TYR A 208 44.34 -6.19 1.37
N GLU A 209 44.77 -6.80 2.49
CA GLU A 209 43.92 -7.64 3.33
C GLU A 209 42.76 -6.84 3.96
N VAL A 210 43.03 -5.62 4.42
CA VAL A 210 41.99 -4.70 4.91
C VAL A 210 40.98 -4.41 3.81
N GLY A 211 41.44 -4.07 2.60
CA GLY A 211 40.56 -3.84 1.45
C GLY A 211 39.68 -5.05 1.10
N GLN A 212 40.22 -6.28 1.19
CA GLN A 212 39.42 -7.50 1.00
C GLN A 212 38.35 -7.67 2.10
N LYS A 213 38.70 -7.41 3.37
CA LYS A 213 37.75 -7.49 4.49
C LYS A 213 36.66 -6.43 4.38
N GLU A 214 37.00 -5.20 3.99
CA GLU A 214 36.02 -4.13 3.75
C GLU A 214 35.03 -4.51 2.64
N GLN A 215 35.51 -5.09 1.54
CA GLN A 215 34.62 -5.61 0.48
C GLN A 215 33.70 -6.73 1.00
N GLN A 216 34.22 -7.64 1.83
CA GLN A 216 33.42 -8.70 2.42
C GLN A 216 32.36 -8.15 3.40
N ILE A 217 32.73 -7.17 4.23
CA ILE A 217 31.80 -6.48 5.13
C ILE A 217 30.70 -5.78 4.33
N ALA A 218 31.05 -5.05 3.28
CA ALA A 218 30.06 -4.39 2.41
C ALA A 218 29.08 -5.39 1.77
N LEU A 219 29.56 -6.57 1.37
CA LEU A 219 28.70 -7.64 0.85
C LEU A 219 27.74 -8.18 1.93
N LEU A 220 28.24 -8.40 3.15
CA LEU A 220 27.45 -8.86 4.29
C LEU A 220 26.40 -7.83 4.71
N GLU A 221 26.75 -6.55 4.76
CA GLU A 221 25.82 -5.46 5.08
C GLU A 221 24.69 -5.37 4.03
N LYS A 222 25.03 -5.54 2.75
CA LYS A 222 24.04 -5.59 1.67
C LYS A 222 23.11 -6.79 1.81
N ASP A 223 23.64 -7.97 2.11
CA ASP A 223 22.82 -9.18 2.31
C ASP A 223 21.92 -9.05 3.54
N GLN A 224 22.43 -8.50 4.65
CA GLN A 224 21.63 -8.19 5.83
C GLN A 224 20.50 -7.19 5.51
N ALA A 225 20.78 -6.12 4.77
CA ALA A 225 19.75 -5.16 4.38
C ALA A 225 18.66 -5.79 3.49
N LEU A 226 19.05 -6.66 2.55
CA LEU A 226 18.11 -7.45 1.75
C LEU A 226 17.28 -8.41 2.60
N SER A 227 17.88 -9.06 3.59
CA SER A 227 17.19 -9.98 4.51
C SER A 227 16.11 -9.26 5.33
N LEU A 228 16.42 -8.08 5.86
CA LEU A 228 15.48 -7.24 6.61
C LEU A 228 14.34 -6.75 5.70
N THR A 229 14.65 -6.37 4.47
CA THR A 229 13.66 -5.92 3.49
C THR A 229 12.69 -7.05 3.14
N ARG A 230 13.22 -8.26 2.93
CA ARG A 230 12.42 -9.47 2.69
C ARG A 230 11.52 -9.80 3.89
N GLN A 231 12.05 -9.75 5.11
CA GLN A 231 11.28 -10.01 6.33
C GLN A 231 10.14 -9.00 6.51
N ARG A 232 10.40 -7.69 6.27
CA ARG A 232 9.37 -6.64 6.31
C ARG A 232 8.31 -6.84 5.24
N ALA A 233 8.69 -7.22 4.02
CA ALA A 233 7.75 -7.51 2.94
C ALA A 233 6.84 -8.70 3.27
N LEU A 234 7.40 -9.78 3.84
CA LEU A 234 6.63 -10.94 4.29
C LEU A 234 5.64 -10.58 5.42
N LEU A 235 6.09 -9.81 6.42
CA LEU A 235 5.22 -9.30 7.49
C LEU A 235 4.08 -8.43 6.93
N GLY A 236 4.40 -7.50 6.04
CA GLY A 236 3.41 -6.65 5.38
C GLY A 236 2.39 -7.46 4.57
N GLY A 237 2.85 -8.47 3.82
CA GLY A 237 1.99 -9.39 3.09
C GLY A 237 1.08 -10.22 3.99
N ALA A 238 1.60 -10.72 5.11
CA ALA A 238 0.80 -11.45 6.10
C ALA A 238 -0.28 -10.58 6.75
N ILE A 239 0.04 -9.33 7.09
CA ILE A 239 -0.93 -8.37 7.63
C ILE A 239 -2.01 -8.07 6.58
N ALA A 240 -1.64 -7.84 5.32
CA ALA A 240 -2.59 -7.60 4.24
C ALA A 240 -3.54 -8.79 4.02
N LEU A 241 -3.01 -10.03 4.03
CA LEU A 241 -3.82 -11.24 3.94
C LEU A 241 -4.78 -11.38 5.13
N ALA A 242 -4.34 -11.08 6.35
CA ALA A 242 -5.19 -11.11 7.53
C ALA A 242 -6.32 -10.07 7.44
N LEU A 243 -6.04 -8.87 6.93
CA LEU A 243 -7.06 -7.83 6.71
C LEU A 243 -8.08 -8.25 5.66
N VAL A 244 -7.64 -8.80 4.52
CA VAL A 244 -8.54 -9.31 3.47
C VAL A 244 -9.38 -10.46 3.99
N GLY A 245 -8.77 -11.43 4.69
CA GLY A 245 -9.48 -12.53 5.32
C GLY A 245 -10.53 -12.04 6.33
N GLY A 246 -10.16 -11.05 7.17
CA GLY A 246 -11.08 -10.39 8.10
C GLY A 246 -12.25 -9.72 7.40
N LEU A 247 -12.02 -9.00 6.30
CA LEU A 247 -13.07 -8.38 5.48
C LEU A 247 -14.01 -9.41 4.86
N VAL A 248 -13.48 -10.52 4.34
CA VAL A 248 -14.28 -11.62 3.78
C VAL A 248 -15.15 -12.26 4.85
N VAL A 249 -14.60 -12.56 6.03
CA VAL A 249 -15.37 -13.10 7.16
C VAL A 249 -16.44 -12.10 7.62
N MET A 250 -16.12 -10.80 7.66
CA MET A 250 -17.07 -9.74 8.01
C MET A 250 -18.20 -9.64 6.98
N GLN A 251 -17.90 -9.67 5.67
CA GLN A 251 -18.90 -9.69 4.62
C GLN A 251 -19.77 -10.95 4.68
N PHE A 252 -19.16 -12.11 4.92
CA PHE A 252 -19.89 -13.37 5.06
C PHE A 252 -20.84 -13.33 6.26
N ARG A 253 -20.38 -12.88 7.43
CA ARG A 253 -21.22 -12.69 8.62
C ARG A 253 -22.34 -11.68 8.38
N SER A 254 -22.03 -10.56 7.71
CA SER A 254 -23.02 -9.54 7.37
C SER A 254 -24.09 -10.07 6.42
N ARG A 255 -23.70 -10.78 5.36
CA ARG A 255 -24.64 -11.46 4.44
C ARG A 255 -25.46 -12.51 5.16
N SER A 256 -24.85 -13.35 5.99
CA SER A 256 -25.56 -14.39 6.74
C SER A 256 -26.62 -13.79 7.69
N ARG A 257 -26.30 -12.67 8.37
CA ARG A 257 -27.28 -11.93 9.18
C ARG A 257 -28.43 -11.39 8.32
N LYS A 258 -28.13 -10.77 7.17
CA LYS A 258 -29.16 -10.28 6.23
C LYS A 258 -30.04 -11.40 5.69
N SER A 259 -29.46 -12.53 5.27
CA SER A 259 -30.23 -13.69 4.80
C SER A 259 -31.12 -14.28 5.89
N ARG A 260 -30.64 -14.32 7.15
CA ARG A 260 -31.45 -14.78 8.28
C ARG A 260 -32.60 -13.82 8.58
N GLN A 261 -32.35 -12.51 8.54
CA GLN A 261 -33.40 -11.51 8.69
C GLN A 261 -34.44 -11.63 7.58
N LEU A 262 -33.99 -11.73 6.33
CA LEU A 262 -34.86 -11.88 5.16
C LEU A 262 -35.75 -13.14 5.29
N TYR A 263 -35.16 -14.26 5.71
CA TYR A 263 -35.90 -15.50 5.94
C TYR A 263 -37.01 -15.34 7.00
N MET A 264 -36.73 -14.64 8.11
CA MET A 264 -37.73 -14.40 9.16
C MET A 264 -38.86 -13.50 8.65
N THR A 265 -38.51 -12.40 7.97
CA THR A 265 -39.51 -11.48 7.39
C THR A 265 -40.38 -12.17 6.35
N GLU A 266 -39.79 -13.02 5.50
CA GLU A 266 -40.56 -13.76 4.49
C GLU A 266 -41.47 -14.82 5.11
N ARG A 267 -41.05 -15.43 6.22
CA ARG A 267 -41.90 -16.34 6.99
C ARG A 267 -43.08 -15.61 7.62
N GLU A 268 -42.83 -14.48 8.27
CA GLU A 268 -43.89 -13.62 8.84
C GLU A 268 -44.87 -13.17 7.75
N LEU A 269 -44.37 -12.80 6.57
CA LEU A 269 -45.20 -12.44 5.42
C LEU A 269 -46.08 -13.62 4.97
N ARG A 270 -45.53 -14.83 4.85
CA ARG A 270 -46.32 -16.02 4.47
C ARG A 270 -47.39 -16.38 5.50
N GLU A 271 -47.06 -16.28 6.78
CA GLU A 271 -48.04 -16.51 7.86
C GLU A 271 -49.16 -15.47 7.81
N ALA A 272 -48.83 -14.20 7.56
CA ALA A 272 -49.81 -13.13 7.37
C ALA A 272 -50.66 -13.33 6.10
N GLU A 273 -50.07 -13.71 4.97
CA GLU A 273 -50.79 -14.01 3.72
C GLU A 273 -51.77 -15.17 3.93
N LYS A 274 -51.33 -16.24 4.59
CA LYS A 274 -52.19 -17.38 4.91
C LYS A 274 -53.38 -16.98 5.78
N ALA A 275 -53.14 -16.23 6.85
CA ALA A 275 -54.20 -15.71 7.70
C ALA A 275 -55.19 -14.82 6.91
N ASN A 276 -54.67 -14.01 5.98
CA ASN A 276 -55.50 -13.15 5.13
C ASN A 276 -56.34 -13.99 4.14
N THR A 277 -55.79 -15.07 3.57
CA THR A 277 -56.56 -16.00 2.73
C THR A 277 -57.63 -16.75 3.53
N GLU A 278 -57.32 -17.23 4.72
CA GLU A 278 -58.29 -17.93 5.60
C GLU A 278 -59.45 -17.00 5.98
N LEU A 279 -59.16 -15.75 6.36
CA LEU A 279 -60.19 -14.74 6.63
C LEU A 279 -61.08 -14.47 5.40
N ARG A 280 -60.50 -14.45 4.21
CA ARG A 280 -61.25 -14.21 2.97
C ARG A 280 -62.15 -15.38 2.60
N GLU A 281 -61.70 -16.61 2.82
CA GLU A 281 -62.53 -17.81 2.67
C GLU A 281 -63.70 -17.80 3.66
N GLU A 282 -63.46 -17.44 4.92
CA GLU A 282 -64.51 -17.33 5.93
C GLU A 282 -65.57 -16.30 5.54
N GLN A 283 -65.16 -15.12 5.06
CA GLN A 283 -66.09 -14.10 4.57
C GLN A 283 -66.93 -14.59 3.39
N LEU A 284 -66.32 -15.27 2.42
CA LEU A 284 -67.03 -15.83 1.27
C LEU A 284 -68.03 -16.90 1.70
N GLN A 285 -67.66 -17.75 2.67
CA GLN A 285 -68.55 -18.78 3.20
C GLN A 285 -69.75 -18.18 3.93
N GLN A 286 -69.53 -17.13 4.74
CA GLN A 286 -70.62 -16.40 5.40
C GLN A 286 -71.58 -15.76 4.37
N GLU A 287 -71.05 -15.21 3.28
CA GLU A 287 -71.87 -14.65 2.21
C GLU A 287 -72.70 -15.73 1.48
N LEU A 288 -72.09 -16.89 1.19
CA LEU A 288 -72.79 -18.04 0.59
C LEU A 288 -73.90 -18.57 1.50
N ASP A 289 -73.63 -18.73 2.80
CA ASP A 289 -74.61 -19.20 3.76
C ASP A 289 -75.80 -18.23 3.89
N ALA A 290 -75.54 -16.92 3.88
CA ALA A 290 -76.59 -15.90 3.88
C ALA A 290 -77.48 -16.01 2.63
N LYS A 291 -76.87 -16.17 1.45
CA LYS A 291 -77.60 -16.35 0.18
C LYS A 291 -78.41 -17.65 0.16
N SER A 292 -77.85 -18.75 0.64
CA SER A 292 -78.54 -20.05 0.73
C SER A 292 -79.76 -20.01 1.66
N LYS A 293 -79.64 -19.36 2.83
CA LYS A 293 -80.77 -19.15 3.77
C LYS A 293 -81.88 -18.33 3.14
N SER A 294 -81.54 -17.26 2.42
CA SER A 294 -82.50 -16.45 1.69
C SER A 294 -83.25 -17.29 0.65
N LEU A 295 -82.52 -18.06 -0.17
CA LEU A 295 -83.09 -18.91 -1.22
C LEU A 295 -84.05 -19.98 -0.65
N THR A 296 -83.65 -20.62 0.45
CA THR A 296 -84.45 -21.66 1.13
C THR A 296 -85.77 -21.08 1.68
N THR A 297 -85.71 -19.86 2.21
CA THR A 297 -86.90 -19.15 2.73
C THR A 297 -87.89 -18.86 1.60
N SER A 298 -87.40 -18.44 0.43
CA SER A 298 -88.25 -18.24 -0.74
C SER A 298 -88.89 -19.53 -1.25
N ALA A 299 -88.16 -20.64 -1.28
CA ALA A 299 -88.71 -21.94 -1.69
C ALA A 299 -89.84 -22.41 -0.74
N LEU A 300 -89.68 -22.21 0.58
CA LEU A 300 -90.71 -22.49 1.58
C LEU A 300 -91.98 -21.64 1.36
N HIS A 301 -91.84 -20.35 1.07
CA HIS A 301 -92.96 -19.48 0.75
C HIS A 301 -93.75 -19.96 -0.49
N ILE A 302 -93.04 -20.45 -1.52
CA ILE A 302 -93.67 -20.99 -2.73
C ILE A 302 -94.48 -22.26 -2.40
N ILE A 303 -93.93 -23.15 -1.57
CA ILE A 303 -94.61 -24.38 -1.15
C ILE A 303 -95.89 -24.03 -0.39
N GLN A 304 -95.82 -23.13 0.59
CA GLN A 304 -96.97 -22.69 1.38
C GLN A 304 -98.07 -22.06 0.51
N LYS A 305 -97.68 -21.27 -0.50
CA LYS A 305 -98.63 -20.68 -1.45
C LYS A 305 -99.35 -21.76 -2.28
N ASN A 306 -98.62 -22.78 -2.73
CA ASN A 306 -99.20 -23.87 -3.50
C ASN A 306 -100.15 -24.75 -2.66
N GLU A 307 -99.80 -24.99 -1.39
CA GLU A 307 -100.66 -25.68 -0.44
C GLU A 307 -101.97 -24.90 -0.22
N PHE A 308 -101.86 -23.59 0.01
CA PHE A 308 -103.02 -22.71 0.12
C PHE A 308 -103.92 -22.73 -1.12
N LEU A 309 -103.34 -22.67 -2.33
CA LEU A 309 -104.11 -22.75 -3.58
C LEU A 309 -104.84 -24.08 -3.75
N GLU A 310 -104.23 -25.19 -3.30
CA GLU A 310 -104.88 -26.50 -3.31
C GLU A 310 -106.02 -26.57 -2.30
N ASP A 311 -105.86 -26.01 -1.09
CA ASP A 311 -106.92 -25.89 -0.09
C ASP A 311 -108.10 -25.08 -0.64
N LEU A 312 -107.81 -23.95 -1.30
CA LEU A 312 -108.80 -23.09 -1.95
C LEU A 312 -109.55 -23.83 -3.06
N ARG A 313 -108.84 -24.66 -3.83
CA ARG A 313 -109.43 -25.53 -4.85
C ARG A 313 -110.37 -26.57 -4.24
N GLN A 314 -110.02 -27.13 -3.08
CA GLN A 314 -110.87 -28.09 -2.37
C GLN A 314 -112.13 -27.41 -1.81
N GLU A 315 -111.99 -26.24 -1.19
CA GLU A 315 -113.12 -25.47 -0.68
C GLU A 315 -114.10 -25.07 -1.80
N LEU A 316 -113.59 -24.62 -2.96
CA LEU A 316 -114.41 -24.32 -4.13
C LEU A 316 -115.16 -25.54 -4.68
N LYS A 317 -114.56 -26.74 -4.65
CA LYS A 317 -115.24 -27.98 -5.05
C LYS A 317 -116.40 -28.34 -4.12
N GLN A 318 -116.27 -28.06 -2.82
CA GLN A 318 -117.32 -28.34 -1.84
C GLN A 318 -118.49 -27.36 -1.93
N ILE A 319 -118.23 -26.09 -2.28
CA ILE A 319 -119.26 -25.05 -2.47
C ILE A 319 -120.24 -25.42 -3.62
N ARG A 320 -119.79 -26.18 -4.63
CA ARG A 320 -120.61 -26.63 -5.78
C ARG A 320 -121.70 -27.66 -5.45
N LYS A 321 -121.83 -28.10 -4.20
CA LYS A 321 -122.78 -29.15 -3.75
C LYS A 321 -123.73 -28.73 -2.63
N GLY A 322 -123.72 -27.47 -2.18
CA GLY A 322 -124.53 -27.00 -1.04
C GLY A 322 -125.74 -26.14 -1.42
N GLU A 323 -126.67 -25.95 -0.49
CA GLU A 323 -127.85 -25.07 -0.65
C GLU A 323 -127.47 -23.58 -0.71
N PRO A 324 -128.30 -22.70 -1.33
CA PRO A 324 -127.94 -21.31 -1.66
C PRO A 324 -127.49 -20.44 -0.48
N GLU A 325 -128.03 -20.67 0.72
CA GLU A 325 -127.75 -19.87 1.92
C GLU A 325 -126.40 -20.24 2.59
N GLU A 326 -126.04 -21.53 2.57
CA GLU A 326 -124.71 -22.04 3.00
C GLU A 326 -123.59 -21.58 2.03
N MET A 327 -123.93 -21.50 0.74
CA MET A 327 -123.02 -21.11 -0.33
C MET A 327 -122.53 -19.67 -0.15
N ALA A 328 -123.42 -18.73 0.19
CA ALA A 328 -123.07 -17.33 0.41
C ALA A 328 -122.13 -17.12 1.62
N LYS A 329 -122.30 -17.92 2.68
CA LYS A 329 -121.48 -17.83 3.90
C LYS A 329 -120.06 -18.39 3.67
N LYS A 330 -119.97 -19.52 2.96
CA LYS A 330 -118.69 -20.14 2.55
C LYS A 330 -117.94 -19.28 1.53
N LEU A 331 -118.64 -18.68 0.56
CA LEU A 331 -118.04 -17.73 -0.39
C LEU A 331 -117.48 -16.46 0.31
N LYS A 332 -118.15 -15.97 1.35
CA LYS A 332 -117.65 -14.82 2.14
C LYS A 332 -116.42 -15.17 3.00
N GLY A 333 -116.35 -16.40 3.52
CA GLY A 333 -115.16 -16.93 4.19
C GLY A 333 -113.98 -17.10 3.23
N LEU A 334 -114.24 -17.67 2.06
CA LEU A 334 -113.26 -17.82 0.98
C LEU A 334 -112.71 -16.47 0.51
N SER A 335 -113.58 -15.46 0.34
CA SER A 335 -113.16 -14.09 -0.01
C SER A 335 -112.20 -13.50 1.02
N LYS A 336 -112.43 -13.73 2.33
CA LYS A 336 -111.51 -13.25 3.38
C LYS A 336 -110.15 -13.97 3.37
N SER A 337 -110.13 -15.27 3.12
CA SER A 337 -108.88 -16.03 2.97
C SER A 337 -108.12 -15.60 1.70
N ILE A 338 -108.84 -15.30 0.61
CA ILE A 338 -108.27 -14.73 -0.61
C ILE A 338 -107.66 -13.34 -0.33
N ASP A 339 -108.39 -12.44 0.34
CA ASP A 339 -107.91 -11.09 0.66
C ASP A 339 -106.66 -11.11 1.57
N PHE A 340 -106.58 -12.06 2.51
CA PHE A 340 -105.40 -12.26 3.36
C PHE A 340 -104.19 -12.74 2.55
N ASN A 341 -104.38 -13.60 1.54
CA ASN A 341 -103.30 -14.08 0.69
C ASN A 341 -102.91 -13.08 -0.42
N PHE A 342 -103.80 -12.18 -0.83
CA PHE A 342 -103.44 -11.09 -1.75
C PHE A 342 -102.40 -10.11 -1.15
N ASN A 343 -102.33 -10.01 0.19
CA ASN A 343 -101.23 -9.29 0.84
C ASN A 343 -99.87 -10.00 0.68
N LEU A 344 -99.82 -11.33 0.51
CA LEU A 344 -98.61 -12.08 0.15
C LEU A 344 -98.18 -11.89 -1.32
N ASP A 345 -99.08 -11.49 -2.24
CA ASP A 345 -98.70 -11.16 -3.61
C ASP A 345 -97.90 -9.85 -3.70
N LYS A 346 -97.99 -8.99 -2.69
CA LYS A 346 -97.10 -7.82 -2.55
C LYS A 346 -95.64 -8.23 -2.28
N ASP A 347 -95.44 -9.40 -1.67
CA ASP A 347 -94.12 -10.01 -1.45
C ASP A 347 -93.60 -10.72 -2.72
N TRP A 348 -94.47 -11.05 -3.68
CA TRP A 348 -94.05 -11.63 -4.98
C TRP A 348 -93.28 -10.63 -5.85
N SER A 349 -93.63 -9.33 -5.80
CA SER A 349 -92.84 -8.28 -6.46
C SER A 349 -91.45 -8.11 -5.83
N GLU A 350 -91.34 -8.35 -4.52
CA GLU A 350 -90.07 -8.33 -3.80
C GLU A 350 -89.23 -9.57 -4.14
N PHE A 351 -89.87 -10.74 -4.26
CA PHE A 351 -89.25 -11.96 -4.79
C PHE A 351 -88.77 -11.81 -6.24
N GLU A 352 -89.56 -11.22 -7.15
CA GLU A 352 -89.15 -10.98 -8.54
C GLU A 352 -87.89 -10.10 -8.61
N THR A 353 -87.78 -9.13 -7.70
CA THR A 353 -86.60 -8.25 -7.56
C THR A 353 -85.38 -9.02 -7.05
N VAL A 354 -85.51 -9.79 -5.97
CA VAL A 354 -84.39 -10.58 -5.40
C VAL A 354 -83.97 -11.71 -6.35
N PHE A 355 -84.92 -12.35 -7.03
CA PHE A 355 -84.65 -13.39 -8.01
C PHE A 355 -83.94 -12.84 -9.25
N GLN A 356 -84.35 -11.67 -9.74
CA GLN A 356 -83.62 -10.97 -10.81
C GLN A 356 -82.21 -10.58 -10.39
N GLN A 357 -81.98 -10.20 -9.12
CA GLN A 357 -80.63 -9.90 -8.62
C GLN A 357 -79.73 -11.14 -8.56
N VAL A 358 -80.25 -12.30 -8.13
CA VAL A 358 -79.46 -13.55 -8.05
C VAL A 358 -79.17 -14.13 -9.44
N HIS A 359 -80.12 -14.03 -10.37
CA HIS A 359 -80.03 -14.58 -11.72
C HIS A 359 -79.92 -13.50 -12.80
N GLN A 360 -79.22 -12.40 -12.50
CA GLN A 360 -79.15 -11.22 -13.37
C GLN A 360 -78.65 -11.57 -14.77
N ALA A 361 -77.58 -12.37 -14.88
CA ALA A 361 -77.00 -12.79 -16.14
C ALA A 361 -78.03 -13.55 -17.02
N PHE A 362 -78.79 -14.49 -16.43
CA PHE A 362 -79.84 -15.23 -17.13
C PHE A 362 -80.94 -14.31 -17.69
N PHE A 363 -81.41 -13.32 -16.92
CA PHE A 363 -82.42 -12.38 -17.40
C PHE A 363 -81.88 -11.43 -18.46
N ASP A 364 -80.63 -10.98 -18.33
CA ASP A 364 -79.94 -10.18 -19.34
C ASP A 364 -79.82 -10.96 -20.65
N ALA A 365 -79.41 -12.22 -20.59
CA ALA A 365 -79.32 -13.12 -21.74
C ALA A 365 -80.68 -13.40 -22.38
N LEU A 366 -81.71 -13.65 -21.56
CA LEU A 366 -83.07 -13.92 -22.02
C LEU A 366 -83.69 -12.71 -22.72
N ASN A 367 -83.56 -11.52 -22.14
CA ASN A 367 -84.07 -10.27 -22.73
C ASN A 367 -83.28 -9.87 -23.98
N ARG A 368 -81.97 -10.12 -24.02
CA ARG A 368 -81.12 -9.84 -25.19
C ARG A 368 -81.45 -10.75 -26.37
N GLN A 369 -81.67 -12.04 -26.13
CA GLN A 369 -81.94 -13.01 -27.20
C GLN A 369 -83.41 -13.02 -27.63
N TYR A 370 -84.34 -12.74 -26.71
CA TYR A 370 -85.78 -12.83 -26.97
C TYR A 370 -86.55 -11.64 -26.37
N PRO A 371 -86.37 -10.42 -26.91
CA PRO A 371 -87.00 -9.21 -26.38
C PRO A 371 -88.53 -9.19 -26.50
N ASP A 372 -89.11 -10.00 -27.40
CA ASP A 372 -90.55 -10.03 -27.68
C ASP A 372 -91.33 -11.05 -26.81
N LEU A 373 -90.70 -11.62 -25.77
CA LEU A 373 -91.39 -12.49 -24.83
C LEU A 373 -92.33 -11.68 -23.93
N SER A 374 -93.56 -12.17 -23.80
CA SER A 374 -94.50 -11.60 -22.84
C SER A 374 -94.08 -11.90 -21.41
N ALA A 375 -94.54 -11.08 -20.45
CA ALA A 375 -94.26 -11.30 -19.03
C ALA A 375 -94.63 -12.72 -18.55
N THR A 376 -95.70 -13.32 -19.07
CA THR A 376 -96.11 -14.70 -18.76
C THR A 376 -95.13 -15.74 -19.31
N GLU A 377 -94.53 -15.48 -20.47
CA GLU A 377 -93.52 -16.35 -21.08
C GLU A 377 -92.16 -16.23 -20.38
N VAL A 378 -91.78 -15.02 -19.97
CA VAL A 378 -90.59 -14.79 -19.12
C VAL A 378 -90.74 -15.51 -17.79
N ARG A 379 -91.92 -15.42 -17.15
CA ARG A 379 -92.23 -16.20 -15.94
C ARG A 379 -92.14 -17.70 -16.19
N LEU A 380 -92.67 -18.21 -17.30
CA LEU A 380 -92.53 -19.63 -17.64
C LEU A 380 -91.05 -20.02 -17.81
N CYS A 381 -90.20 -19.16 -18.35
CA CYS A 381 -88.76 -19.42 -18.44
C CYS A 381 -88.08 -19.46 -17.07
N ALA A 382 -88.39 -18.51 -16.19
CA ALA A 382 -87.90 -18.49 -14.82
C ALA A 382 -88.29 -19.75 -14.04
N MET A 383 -89.54 -20.20 -14.18
CA MET A 383 -90.03 -21.43 -13.54
C MET A 383 -89.33 -22.69 -14.06
N ILE A 384 -88.96 -22.70 -15.35
CA ILE A 384 -88.17 -23.78 -15.95
C ILE A 384 -86.71 -23.71 -15.45
N ARG A 385 -86.13 -22.50 -15.31
CA ARG A 385 -84.78 -22.29 -14.78
C ARG A 385 -84.64 -22.80 -13.34
N LEU A 386 -85.71 -22.69 -12.54
CA LEU A 386 -85.81 -23.21 -11.18
C LEU A 386 -85.99 -24.74 -11.06
N ASN A 387 -85.93 -25.48 -12.17
CA ASN A 387 -86.12 -26.94 -12.17
C ASN A 387 -87.48 -27.43 -11.67
N LEU A 388 -88.54 -26.62 -11.83
CA LEU A 388 -89.88 -26.99 -11.39
C LEU A 388 -90.53 -27.98 -12.38
N ASN A 389 -91.22 -28.99 -11.84
CA ASN A 389 -91.89 -30.00 -12.67
C ASN A 389 -93.19 -29.44 -13.31
N SER A 390 -93.74 -30.16 -14.29
CA SER A 390 -94.92 -29.69 -15.04
C SER A 390 -96.17 -29.51 -14.18
N LYS A 391 -96.31 -30.27 -13.10
CA LYS A 391 -97.45 -30.15 -12.18
C LYS A 391 -97.34 -28.85 -11.39
N ASP A 392 -96.16 -28.58 -10.85
CA ASP A 392 -95.90 -27.39 -10.03
C ASP A 392 -95.96 -26.12 -10.88
N ILE A 393 -95.39 -26.12 -12.09
CA ILE A 393 -95.49 -24.98 -13.01
C ILE A 393 -96.94 -24.70 -13.39
N SER A 394 -97.76 -25.74 -13.64
CA SER A 394 -99.17 -25.56 -13.99
C SER A 394 -99.97 -24.96 -12.82
N SER A 395 -99.66 -25.41 -11.60
CA SER A 395 -100.26 -24.88 -10.37
C SER A 395 -99.87 -23.41 -10.14
N ILE A 396 -98.57 -23.08 -10.24
CA ILE A 396 -98.04 -21.73 -10.02
C ILE A 396 -98.58 -20.74 -11.05
N MET A 397 -98.70 -21.16 -12.32
CA MET A 397 -99.25 -20.31 -13.38
C MET A 397 -100.78 -20.22 -13.38
N GLY A 398 -101.48 -20.98 -12.52
CA GLY A 398 -102.94 -20.98 -12.45
C GLY A 398 -103.64 -21.53 -13.71
N ILE A 399 -102.98 -22.41 -14.45
CA ILE A 399 -103.49 -22.96 -15.72
C ILE A 399 -103.55 -24.48 -15.69
N ALA A 400 -104.48 -25.08 -16.47
CA ALA A 400 -104.51 -26.53 -16.64
C ALA A 400 -103.20 -27.06 -17.26
N GLN A 401 -102.79 -28.30 -16.93
CA GLN A 401 -101.57 -28.91 -17.48
C GLN A 401 -101.57 -28.95 -19.02
N ASP A 402 -102.72 -29.16 -19.63
CA ASP A 402 -102.86 -29.11 -21.08
C ASP A 402 -102.59 -27.71 -21.64
N SER A 403 -103.02 -26.66 -20.94
CA SER A 403 -102.72 -25.27 -21.26
C SER A 403 -101.24 -24.97 -21.11
N LEU A 404 -100.57 -25.53 -20.10
CA LEU A 404 -99.11 -25.41 -19.95
C LEU A 404 -98.35 -26.09 -21.09
N ARG A 405 -98.83 -27.26 -21.55
CA ARG A 405 -98.25 -27.95 -22.72
C ARG A 405 -98.32 -27.05 -23.96
N ILE A 406 -99.45 -26.38 -24.16
CA ILE A 406 -99.63 -25.41 -25.26
C ILE A 406 -98.73 -24.18 -25.05
N ALA A 407 -98.61 -23.65 -23.83
CA ALA A 407 -97.75 -22.52 -23.53
C ALA A 407 -96.27 -22.83 -23.83
N ARG A 408 -95.77 -23.99 -23.42
CA ARG A 408 -94.41 -24.45 -23.75
C ARG A 408 -94.22 -24.68 -25.24
N TYR A 409 -95.25 -25.14 -25.94
CA TYR A 409 -95.19 -25.27 -27.39
C TYR A 409 -95.07 -23.90 -28.08
N ARG A 410 -95.87 -22.91 -27.65
CA ARG A 410 -95.77 -21.52 -28.14
C ARG A 410 -94.42 -20.90 -27.83
N LEU A 411 -93.91 -21.12 -26.62
CA LEU A 411 -92.61 -20.63 -26.18
C LEU A 411 -91.46 -21.20 -27.02
N ARG A 412 -91.46 -22.54 -27.27
CA ARG A 412 -90.48 -23.17 -28.18
C ARG A 412 -90.51 -22.54 -29.57
N LYS A 413 -91.71 -22.28 -30.11
CA LYS A 413 -91.88 -21.66 -31.43
C LYS A 413 -91.34 -20.23 -31.45
N LYS A 414 -91.61 -19.43 -30.41
CA LYS A 414 -91.06 -18.07 -30.27
C LYS A 414 -89.54 -18.07 -30.10
N MET A 415 -88.99 -19.07 -29.42
CA MET A 415 -87.55 -19.22 -29.22
C MET A 415 -86.81 -19.84 -30.43
N GLY A 416 -87.53 -20.21 -31.50
CA GLY A 416 -86.93 -20.78 -32.71
C GLY A 416 -86.41 -22.21 -32.54
N LEU A 417 -86.89 -22.96 -31.53
CA LEU A 417 -86.40 -24.32 -31.24
C LEU A 417 -86.99 -25.36 -32.21
N GLU A 418 -86.15 -26.27 -32.71
CA GLU A 418 -86.54 -27.35 -33.62
C GLU A 418 -87.58 -28.33 -33.00
N LYS A 419 -88.38 -28.99 -33.85
CA LYS A 419 -89.41 -29.95 -33.41
C LYS A 419 -88.76 -31.13 -32.67
N GLY A 420 -88.94 -31.17 -31.34
CA GLY A 420 -88.40 -32.22 -30.45
C GLY A 420 -87.37 -31.70 -29.44
N ALA A 421 -86.90 -30.46 -29.59
CA ALA A 421 -85.91 -29.86 -28.69
C ALA A 421 -86.43 -29.75 -27.24
N ASN A 422 -85.54 -30.08 -26.30
CA ASN A 422 -85.84 -30.01 -24.87
C ASN A 422 -85.68 -28.56 -24.36
N LEU A 423 -86.81 -27.86 -24.30
CA LEU A 423 -86.92 -26.50 -23.76
C LEU A 423 -86.29 -26.37 -22.36
N TYR A 424 -86.34 -27.43 -21.53
CA TYR A 424 -85.75 -27.44 -20.20
C TYR A 424 -84.23 -27.26 -20.26
N ALA A 425 -83.56 -28.13 -21.04
CA ALA A 425 -82.11 -28.10 -21.19
C ALA A 425 -81.63 -26.77 -21.80
N TYR A 426 -82.36 -26.25 -22.79
CA TYR A 426 -82.02 -24.98 -23.43
C TYR A 426 -82.06 -23.79 -22.45
N ILE A 427 -83.10 -23.71 -21.63
CA ILE A 427 -83.23 -22.62 -20.64
C ILE A 427 -82.11 -22.67 -19.60
N GLN A 428 -81.60 -23.85 -19.27
CA GLN A 428 -80.48 -24.00 -18.33
C GLN A 428 -79.14 -23.51 -18.91
N THR A 429 -79.01 -23.43 -20.24
CA THR A 429 -77.81 -22.93 -20.94
C THR A 429 -77.81 -21.43 -21.19
N LEU A 430 -78.89 -20.73 -20.84
CA LEU A 430 -78.94 -19.27 -20.91
C LEU A 430 -78.22 -18.70 -19.68
N GLU A 431 -77.08 -18.06 -19.93
CA GLU A 431 -76.22 -17.38 -18.95
C GLU A 431 -75.99 -15.94 -19.35
#